data_AF-A0A3R9QQ54-F1
#
_entry.id   AF-A0A3R9QQ54-F1
#
_cell.length_a   1.000
_cell.length_b   1.000
_cell.length_c   1.000
_cell.angle_alpha   90.00
_cell.angle_beta   90.00
_cell.angle_gamma   90.00
#
_symmetry.space_group_name_H-M   'P 1'
#
loop_
_entity.id
_entity.type
_entity.pdbx_description
1 polymer ?
#
loop_
_entity_poly.entity_id
_entity_poly.type
_entity_poly.pdbx_seq_one_letter_code
_entity_poly.pdbx_strand_id
1 'polypeptide(L)'
;MNHFKDQWIKYKISELHPLDLVHYGKLYGVTISLEESTKILEIVQHSNWNINDKSSLHALLSKVKPIVSAEAYSVINSLFQDYFN
;
A
#
# COMPACT_ATOMS: atom_id res chain seq x y z
N MET A 1 11.68 5.78 -18.96
CA MET A 1 10.51 5.75 -18.06
C MET A 1 9.43 4.89 -18.69
N ASN A 2 9.01 3.80 -18.07
CA ASN A 2 7.94 2.96 -18.64
C ASN A 2 6.58 3.45 -18.13
N HIS A 3 6.05 4.50 -18.77
CA HIS A 3 4.76 5.11 -18.43
C HIS A 3 3.62 4.06 -18.40
N PHE A 4 3.72 3.02 -19.22
CA PHE A 4 2.76 1.92 -19.22
C PHE A 4 2.77 1.13 -17.91
N LYS A 5 3.94 0.86 -17.31
CA LYS A 5 4.04 0.14 -16.03
C LYS A 5 3.36 0.90 -14.89
N ASP A 6 3.63 2.21 -14.75
CA ASP A 6 2.99 3.05 -13.73
C ASP A 6 1.47 3.08 -13.88
N GLN A 7 0.98 3.30 -15.10
CA GLN A 7 -0.46 3.36 -15.39
C GLN A 7 -1.14 2.02 -15.12
N TRP A 8 -0.50 0.91 -15.51
CA TRP A 8 -1.04 -0.42 -15.27
C TRP A 8 -1.13 -0.75 -13.77
N ILE A 9 -0.12 -0.39 -12.97
CA ILE A 9 -0.13 -0.59 -11.52
C ILE A 9 -1.22 0.28 -10.87
N LYS A 10 -1.33 1.56 -11.26
CA LYS A 10 -2.39 2.45 -10.77
C LYS A 10 -3.78 1.93 -11.12
N TYR A 11 -3.96 1.43 -12.34
CA TYR A 11 -5.20 0.79 -12.76
C TYR A 11 -5.53 -0.42 -11.88
N LYS A 12 -4.57 -1.32 -11.65
CA LYS A 12 -4.78 -2.47 -10.76
C LYS A 12 -5.12 -2.08 -9.34
N ILE A 13 -4.48 -1.05 -8.80
CA ILE A 13 -4.79 -0.53 -7.46
C ILE A 13 -6.20 0.08 -7.41
N SER A 14 -6.67 0.69 -8.50
CA SER A 14 -8.05 1.22 -8.57
C SER A 14 -9.12 0.13 -8.60
N GLU A 15 -8.77 -1.09 -9.05
CA GLU A 15 -9.66 -2.25 -9.02
C GLU A 15 -9.71 -2.95 -7.65
N LEU A 16 -8.75 -2.67 -6.76
CA LEU A 16 -8.68 -3.33 -5.44
C LEU A 16 -9.84 -2.94 -4.53
N HIS A 17 -10.34 -3.91 -3.80
CA HIS A 17 -11.37 -3.75 -2.78
C HIS A 17 -10.76 -3.87 -1.38
N PRO A 18 -11.34 -3.24 -0.35
CA PRO A 18 -10.82 -3.32 1.02
C PRO A 18 -10.66 -4.77 1.52
N LEU A 19 -11.54 -5.68 1.09
CA LEU A 19 -11.45 -7.10 1.43
C LEU A 19 -10.20 -7.79 0.86
N ASP A 20 -9.66 -7.31 -0.26
CA ASP A 20 -8.42 -7.84 -0.82
C ASP A 20 -7.24 -7.52 0.12
N LEU A 21 -7.19 -6.31 0.68
CA LEU A 21 -6.17 -5.95 1.68
C LEU A 21 -6.31 -6.75 2.98
N VAL A 22 -7.55 -6.97 3.45
CA VAL A 22 -7.80 -7.85 4.60
C VAL A 22 -7.28 -9.27 4.31
N HIS A 23 -7.50 -9.77 3.09
CA HIS A 23 -7.00 -11.07 2.66
C HIS A 23 -5.46 -11.11 2.61
N TYR A 24 -4.82 -10.10 1.99
CA TYR A 24 -3.37 -10.03 1.92
C TYR A 24 -2.73 -9.92 3.31
N GLY A 25 -3.31 -9.13 4.22
CA GLY A 25 -2.84 -9.08 5.60
C GLY A 25 -2.73 -10.47 6.22
N LYS A 26 -3.77 -11.30 6.08
CA LYS A 26 -3.77 -12.69 6.59
C LYS A 26 -2.67 -13.55 5.96
N LEU A 27 -2.40 -13.40 4.66
CA LEU A 27 -1.32 -14.14 3.98
C LEU A 27 0.06 -13.79 4.54
N TYR A 28 0.25 -12.55 4.99
CA TYR A 28 1.48 -12.07 5.61
C TYR A 28 1.46 -12.13 7.14
N GLY A 29 0.48 -12.81 7.73
CA GLY A 29 0.40 -13.03 9.19
C GLY A 29 -0.01 -11.80 10.00
N VAL A 30 -0.56 -10.75 9.37
CA VAL A 30 -1.03 -9.54 10.06
C VAL A 30 -2.53 -9.36 9.93
N THR A 31 -3.15 -8.81 10.98
CA THR A 31 -4.57 -8.45 10.92
C THR A 31 -4.68 -6.98 10.53
N ILE A 32 -5.31 -6.74 9.38
CA ILE A 32 -5.77 -5.41 8.96
C ILE A 32 -7.29 -5.49 8.92
N SER A 33 -7.96 -4.60 9.66
CA SER A 33 -9.41 -4.51 9.68
C SER A 33 -9.96 -3.98 8.35
N LEU A 34 -11.25 -4.16 8.13
CA LEU A 34 -11.93 -3.61 6.96
C LEU A 34 -11.84 -2.07 6.94
N GLU A 35 -11.98 -1.41 8.09
CA GLU A 35 -11.89 0.05 8.20
C GLU A 35 -10.49 0.57 7.87
N GLU A 36 -9.45 -0.05 8.43
CA GLU A 36 -8.06 0.28 8.09
C GLU A 36 -7.80 0.08 6.60
N SER A 37 -8.27 -1.04 6.04
CA SER A 37 -8.12 -1.36 4.62
C SER A 37 -8.77 -0.32 3.71
N THR A 38 -9.97 0.15 4.05
CA THR A 38 -10.64 1.22 3.30
C THR A 38 -9.82 2.51 3.32
N LYS A 39 -9.35 2.94 4.48
CA LYS A 39 -8.53 4.16 4.62
C LYS A 39 -7.21 4.06 3.86
N ILE A 40 -6.57 2.88 3.89
CA ILE A 40 -5.34 2.63 3.11
C ILE A 40 -5.63 2.77 1.62
N LEU A 41 -6.67 2.12 1.09
CA LEU A 41 -7.01 2.22 -0.33
C LEU A 41 -7.32 3.66 -0.74
N GLU A 42 -8.10 4.39 0.06
CA GLU A 42 -8.38 5.80 -0.22
C GLU A 42 -7.11 6.63 -0.35
N ILE A 43 -6.12 6.42 0.53
CA ILE A 43 -4.83 7.10 0.47
C ILE A 43 -4.05 6.72 -0.77
N VAL A 44 -3.96 5.43 -1.07
CA VAL A 44 -3.17 4.93 -2.21
C VAL A 44 -3.82 5.36 -3.54
N GLN A 45 -5.14 5.33 -3.64
CA GLN A 45 -5.87 5.67 -4.87
C GLN A 45 -5.91 7.19 -5.13
N HIS A 46 -5.98 8.01 -4.08
CA HIS A 46 -6.10 9.47 -4.23
C HIS A 46 -4.81 10.27 -3.99
N SER A 47 -3.73 9.63 -3.53
CA SER A 47 -2.43 10.30 -3.42
C SER A 47 -1.69 10.33 -4.75
N ASN A 48 -0.93 11.40 -4.97
CA ASN A 48 0.01 11.44 -6.09
C ASN A 48 1.32 10.73 -5.72
N TRP A 49 1.61 9.62 -6.40
CA TRP A 49 2.85 8.86 -6.25
C TRP A 49 3.29 8.26 -7.59
N ASN A 50 4.55 7.86 -7.67
CA ASN A 50 5.18 7.22 -8.83
C ASN A 50 5.92 5.96 -8.37
N ILE A 51 5.70 4.83 -9.06
CA ILE A 51 6.20 3.53 -8.60
C ILE A 51 7.74 3.43 -8.63
N ASN A 52 8.40 4.28 -9.42
CA ASN A 52 9.85 4.34 -9.55
C ASN A 52 10.46 5.48 -8.71
N ASP A 53 9.63 6.33 -8.08
CA ASP A 53 10.10 7.37 -7.17
C ASP A 53 9.95 6.91 -5.71
N LYS A 54 11.09 6.49 -5.16
CA LYS A 54 11.21 6.06 -3.76
C LYS A 54 10.73 7.13 -2.77
N SER A 55 10.94 8.41 -3.06
CA SER A 55 10.50 9.49 -2.16
C SER A 55 8.98 9.57 -2.09
N SER A 56 8.29 9.57 -3.23
CA SER A 56 6.83 9.57 -3.26
C SER A 56 6.21 8.36 -2.59
N LEU A 57 6.82 7.17 -2.75
CA LEU A 57 6.35 5.94 -2.12
C LEU A 57 6.58 5.94 -0.60
N HIS A 58 7.69 6.50 -0.12
CA HIS A 58 7.90 6.69 1.32
C HIS A 58 6.91 7.68 1.93
N ALA A 59 6.57 8.75 1.20
CA ALA A 59 5.54 9.69 1.62
C ALA A 59 4.15 9.03 1.67
N LEU A 60 3.91 8.01 0.85
CA LEU A 60 2.69 7.21 0.92
C LEU A 60 2.69 6.30 2.15
N LEU A 61 3.81 5.62 2.41
CA LEU A 61 3.98 4.74 3.57
C LEU A 61 3.80 5.50 4.90
N SER A 62 4.30 6.74 5.00
CA SER A 62 4.15 7.55 6.21
C SER A 62 2.70 7.92 6.50
N LYS A 63 1.85 8.08 5.48
CA LYS A 63 0.40 8.29 5.62
C LYS A 63 -0.33 7.04 6.10
N VAL A 64 0.19 5.85 5.79
CA VAL A 64 -0.39 4.56 6.24
C VAL A 64 -0.05 4.27 7.70
N LYS A 65 1.12 4.70 8.19
CA LYS A 65 1.58 4.47 9.57
C LYS A 65 0.55 4.77 10.68
N PRO A 66 -0.15 5.91 10.71
CA PRO A 66 -1.11 6.21 11.78
C PRO A 66 -2.43 5.43 11.68
N ILE A 67 -2.65 4.68 10.60
CA ILE A 67 -3.93 4.01 10.34
C ILE A 67 -3.92 2.60 10.91
N VAL A 68 -2.80 1.91 10.76
CA VAL A 68 -2.66 0.50 11.11
C VAL A 68 -2.00 0.30 12.47
N SER A 69 -2.15 -0.89 13.03
CA SER A 69 -1.38 -1.32 14.20
C SER A 69 0.13 -1.28 13.95
N ALA A 70 0.93 -1.17 15.02
CA ALA A 70 2.39 -1.19 14.93
C ALA A 70 2.93 -2.49 14.31
N GLU A 71 2.28 -3.61 14.59
CA GLU A 71 2.60 -4.93 14.02
C GLU A 71 2.36 -4.94 12.50
N ALA A 72 1.18 -4.52 12.06
CA ALA A 72 0.86 -4.44 10.64
C ALA A 72 1.79 -3.46 9.91
N TYR A 73 2.08 -2.30 10.51
CA TYR A 73 3.03 -1.35 9.93
C TYR A 73 4.44 -1.94 9.78
N SER A 74 4.91 -2.72 10.75
CA SER A 74 6.23 -3.38 10.69
C SER A 74 6.34 -4.29 9.46
N VAL A 75 5.30 -5.11 9.22
CA VAL A 75 5.26 -6.01 8.06
C VAL A 75 5.14 -5.23 6.75
N ILE A 76 4.27 -4.23 6.67
CA ILE A 76 4.14 -3.38 5.49
C ILE A 76 5.49 -2.70 5.18
N ASN A 77 6.17 -2.17 6.19
CA ASN A 77 7.48 -1.54 6.00
C ASN A 77 8.54 -2.55 5.56
N SER A 78 8.53 -3.78 6.08
CA SER A 78 9.44 -4.84 5.61
C SER A 78 9.23 -5.14 4.14
N LEU A 79 7.98 -5.41 3.73
CA LEU A 79 7.63 -5.64 2.32
C LEU A 79 8.01 -4.46 1.42
N PHE A 80 7.87 -3.24 1.94
CA PHE A 80 8.27 -2.03 1.24
C PHE A 80 9.79 -1.95 1.05
N GLN A 81 10.60 -2.30 2.06
CA GLN A 81 12.06 -2.36 1.89
C GLN A 81 12.47 -3.44 0.89
N ASP A 82 11.84 -4.61 0.95
CA ASP A 82 12.10 -5.73 0.04
C ASP A 82 11.81 -5.37 -1.43
N TYR A 83 10.83 -4.50 -1.69
CA TYR A 83 10.54 -4.02 -3.05
C TYR A 83 11.66 -3.16 -3.67
N PHE A 84 12.47 -2.47 -2.84
CA PHE A 84 13.56 -1.61 -3.31
C PHE A 84 14.95 -2.25 -3.23
N ASN A 85 15.06 -3.43 -2.61
CA ASN A 85 16.28 -4.22 -2.56
C ASN A 85 16.40 -5.09 -3.82
#